data_AF-A0A915EHN0-F1
#
_entry.id   AF-A0A915EHN0-F1
#
_cell.length_a   1.000
_cell.length_b   1.000
_cell.length_c   1.000
_cell.angle_alpha   90.00
_cell.angle_beta   90.00
_cell.angle_gamma   90.00
#
_symmetry.space_group_name_H-M   'P 1'
#
loop_
_entity.id
_entity.type
_entity.pdbx_description
1 polymer ?
#
loop_
_entity_poly.entity_id
_entity_poly.type
_entity_poly.pdbx_seq_one_letter_code
_entity_poly.pdbx_strand_id
1 'polypeptide(L)'
;MNYIARISGGGSRVQHVKEVIIKSNPLLESFGNAATLRNWNSSRFGKYVEIIFGRGGEPIGGQISNFLLEKSRVVSLGKNERNFHIFYQLIAGADTHTRDNLGISTVDYYNYLNQSGCYRAEGTDDAKEYAETLQAMQVVGISDHNQLQILQLVSAILHIGNISFSEHQNYACVRSDDYLQFPAYLLGLTAEAIKEKITTRKLESKWGKEKEEIDVQLNVEQAVYTRDAWVKAMYSKLFDFLGGSSKMIQLLQRQEKTVICKVYIIVG
;
A
#
# COMPACT_ATOMS: atom_id res chain seq x y z
N MET A 1 -1.00 -15.78 -18.84
CA MET A 1 -2.42 -16.10 -18.53
C MET A 1 -3.27 -16.43 -19.74
N ASN A 2 -3.30 -15.62 -20.81
CA ASN A 2 -4.14 -15.91 -21.99
C ASN A 2 -3.86 -17.28 -22.63
N TYR A 3 -2.59 -17.70 -22.68
CA TYR A 3 -2.22 -19.03 -23.16
C TYR A 3 -2.82 -20.16 -22.30
N ILE A 4 -2.62 -20.11 -20.98
CA ILE A 4 -3.12 -21.11 -20.02
C ILE A 4 -4.65 -21.23 -20.11
N ALA A 5 -5.37 -20.11 -20.14
CA ALA A 5 -6.82 -20.13 -20.26
C ALA A 5 -7.31 -20.77 -21.58
N ARG A 6 -6.57 -20.56 -22.68
CA ARG A 6 -6.91 -21.12 -24.00
C ARG A 6 -6.68 -22.63 -24.06
N ILE A 7 -5.60 -23.14 -23.48
CA ILE A 7 -5.27 -24.58 -23.54
C ILE A 7 -6.10 -25.43 -22.58
N SER A 8 -6.62 -24.84 -21.50
CA SER A 8 -7.42 -25.57 -20.50
C SER A 8 -8.92 -25.66 -20.83
N GLY A 9 -9.29 -25.56 -22.12
CA GLY A 9 -10.66 -25.79 -22.60
C GLY A 9 -11.67 -24.67 -22.33
N GLY A 10 -11.26 -23.54 -21.72
CA GLY A 10 -12.06 -22.32 -21.65
C GLY A 10 -13.39 -22.40 -20.89
N GLY A 11 -13.59 -23.40 -20.03
CA GLY A 11 -14.82 -23.54 -19.24
C GLY A 11 -15.09 -22.35 -18.31
N SER A 12 -16.34 -22.21 -17.83
CA SER A 12 -16.76 -21.07 -16.99
C SER A 12 -15.87 -20.82 -15.77
N ARG A 13 -15.40 -21.90 -15.13
CA ARG A 13 -14.43 -21.84 -14.01
C ARG A 13 -13.07 -21.28 -14.44
N VAL A 14 -12.54 -21.71 -15.58
CA VAL A 14 -11.27 -21.23 -16.14
C VAL A 14 -11.36 -19.74 -16.47
N GLN A 15 -12.47 -19.33 -17.06
CA GLN A 15 -12.72 -17.94 -17.42
C GLN A 15 -12.86 -17.07 -16.17
N HIS A 16 -13.53 -17.56 -15.11
CA HIS A 16 -13.61 -16.85 -13.83
C HIS A 16 -12.23 -16.67 -13.17
N VAL A 17 -11.42 -17.74 -13.08
CA VAL A 17 -10.05 -17.65 -12.52
C VAL A 17 -9.18 -16.69 -13.33
N LYS A 18 -9.26 -16.76 -14.66
CA LYS A 18 -8.56 -15.83 -15.56
C LYS A 18 -8.99 -14.39 -15.31
N GLU A 19 -10.29 -14.13 -15.20
CA GLU A 19 -10.82 -12.80 -14.99
C GLU A 19 -10.38 -12.21 -13.65
N VAL A 20 -10.43 -12.97 -12.56
CA VAL A 20 -9.96 -12.49 -11.25
C VAL A 20 -8.47 -12.16 -11.29
N ILE A 21 -7.63 -12.99 -11.91
CA ILE A 21 -6.17 -12.75 -12.03
C ILE A 21 -5.87 -11.53 -12.91
N ILE A 22 -6.61 -11.34 -14.01
CA ILE A 22 -6.39 -10.19 -14.91
C ILE A 22 -6.90 -8.91 -14.26
N LYS A 23 -8.08 -8.95 -13.64
CA LYS A 23 -8.75 -7.80 -13.04
C LYS A 23 -8.12 -7.38 -11.71
N SER A 24 -7.29 -8.22 -11.07
CA SER A 24 -6.51 -7.82 -9.88
C SER A 24 -5.24 -7.03 -10.23
N ASN A 25 -4.78 -7.04 -11.47
CA ASN A 25 -3.55 -6.33 -11.84
C ASN A 25 -3.66 -4.81 -11.67
N PRO A 26 -4.72 -4.11 -12.14
CA PRO A 26 -4.83 -2.65 -11.91
C PRO A 26 -4.68 -2.28 -10.43
N LEU A 27 -5.29 -3.07 -9.53
CA LEU A 27 -5.16 -2.88 -8.09
C LEU A 27 -3.70 -3.06 -7.61
N LEU A 28 -3.04 -4.14 -8.01
CA LEU A 28 -1.65 -4.37 -7.57
C LEU A 28 -0.65 -3.41 -8.22
N GLU A 29 -0.90 -2.96 -9.44
CA GLU A 29 -0.08 -1.97 -10.13
C GLU A 29 -0.25 -0.58 -9.50
N SER A 30 -1.48 -0.18 -9.16
CA SER A 30 -1.76 1.07 -8.45
C SER A 30 -0.96 1.20 -7.14
N PHE A 31 -0.93 0.13 -6.32
CA PHE A 31 -0.27 0.15 -5.01
C PHE A 31 1.19 -0.33 -5.03
N GLY A 32 1.61 -1.03 -6.08
CA GLY A 32 2.90 -1.71 -6.14
C GLY A 32 3.85 -1.20 -7.23
N ASN A 33 3.35 -0.41 -8.18
CA ASN A 33 4.17 0.18 -9.23
C ASN A 33 4.36 1.68 -9.02
N ALA A 34 5.45 2.18 -9.58
CA ALA A 34 5.78 3.60 -9.56
C ALA A 34 6.53 3.99 -10.84
N ALA A 35 6.53 5.29 -11.14
CA ALA A 35 7.33 5.83 -12.23
C ALA A 35 8.79 5.99 -11.80
N THR A 36 9.69 5.38 -12.57
CA THR A 36 11.14 5.47 -12.43
C THR A 36 11.75 6.09 -13.68
N LEU A 37 13.05 6.39 -13.66
CA LEU A 37 13.76 6.91 -14.83
C LEU A 37 13.72 5.99 -16.05
N ARG A 38 13.53 4.68 -15.86
CA ARG A 38 13.58 3.66 -16.95
C ARG A 38 12.21 3.19 -17.40
N ASN A 39 11.23 3.22 -16.51
CA ASN A 39 9.90 2.67 -16.74
C ASN A 39 8.87 3.45 -15.91
N TRP A 40 7.87 4.00 -16.58
CA TRP A 40 6.79 4.78 -15.95
C TRP A 40 5.85 3.91 -15.09
N ASN A 41 5.78 2.60 -15.34
CA ASN A 41 5.00 1.61 -14.60
C ASN A 41 5.92 0.50 -14.05
N SER A 42 6.99 0.88 -13.35
CA SER A 42 7.96 -0.08 -12.80
C SER A 42 7.37 -0.79 -11.59
N SER A 43 7.26 -2.12 -11.65
CA SER A 43 6.90 -2.91 -10.47
C SER A 43 7.96 -2.79 -9.38
N ARG A 44 7.54 -2.42 -8.18
CA ARG A 44 8.42 -2.28 -7.00
C ARG A 44 8.15 -3.38 -5.97
N PHE A 45 7.63 -4.50 -6.43
CA PHE A 45 7.39 -5.73 -5.67
C PHE A 45 7.50 -6.94 -6.58
N GLY A 46 7.88 -8.08 -6.01
CA GLY A 46 7.81 -9.37 -6.69
C GLY A 46 6.42 -9.97 -6.61
N LYS A 47 5.96 -10.57 -7.73
CA LYS A 47 4.66 -11.23 -7.82
C LYS A 47 4.85 -12.71 -8.15
N TYR A 48 4.20 -13.55 -7.37
CA TYR A 48 4.19 -14.99 -7.55
C TYR A 48 2.75 -15.47 -7.75
N VAL A 49 2.50 -16.14 -8.87
CA VAL A 49 1.17 -16.65 -9.21
C VAL A 49 1.23 -18.18 -9.28
N GLU A 50 0.46 -18.82 -8.41
CA GLU A 50 0.21 -20.26 -8.43
C GLU A 50 -1.13 -20.52 -9.10
N ILE A 51 -1.15 -21.48 -10.01
CA ILE A 51 -2.37 -21.97 -10.64
C ILE A 51 -2.48 -23.45 -10.32
N ILE A 52 -3.60 -23.84 -9.73
CA ILE A 52 -3.87 -25.19 -9.26
C ILE A 52 -4.69 -25.90 -10.33
N PHE A 53 -4.22 -27.05 -10.80
CA PHE A 53 -4.90 -27.85 -11.81
C PHE A 53 -5.53 -29.10 -11.18
N GLY A 54 -6.76 -29.39 -11.62
CA GLY A 54 -7.44 -30.65 -11.33
C GLY A 54 -6.88 -31.81 -12.16
N ARG A 55 -7.36 -33.03 -11.88
CA ARG A 55 -6.95 -34.26 -12.60
C ARG A 55 -7.23 -34.19 -14.11
N GLY A 56 -8.22 -33.42 -14.54
CA GLY A 56 -8.57 -33.24 -15.96
C GLY A 56 -7.72 -32.18 -16.70
N GLY A 57 -6.74 -31.55 -16.05
CA GLY A 57 -5.90 -30.51 -16.66
C GLY A 57 -6.55 -29.12 -16.72
N GLU A 58 -7.70 -28.94 -16.09
CA GLU A 58 -8.37 -27.65 -15.92
C GLU A 58 -7.90 -26.90 -14.66
N PRO A 59 -7.72 -25.57 -14.71
CA PRO A 59 -7.40 -24.78 -13.54
C PRO A 59 -8.63 -24.70 -12.64
N ILE A 60 -8.47 -25.23 -11.42
CA ILE A 60 -9.51 -25.28 -10.39
C ILE A 60 -9.36 -24.16 -9.35
N GLY A 61 -8.21 -23.49 -9.32
CA GLY A 61 -7.96 -22.37 -8.43
C GLY A 61 -6.61 -21.71 -8.66
N GLY A 62 -6.26 -20.75 -7.81
CA GLY A 62 -4.98 -20.08 -7.89
C GLY A 62 -4.70 -19.21 -6.67
N GLN A 63 -3.43 -18.89 -6.47
CA GLN A 63 -2.99 -18.03 -5.39
C GLN A 63 -2.01 -17.01 -5.94
N ILE A 64 -2.28 -15.74 -5.68
CA ILE A 64 -1.30 -14.67 -5.89
C ILE A 64 -0.64 -14.38 -4.55
N SER A 65 0.69 -14.37 -4.54
CA SER A 65 1.49 -13.96 -3.40
C SER A 65 2.44 -12.84 -3.82
N ASN A 66 2.42 -11.76 -3.05
CA ASN A 66 3.32 -10.63 -3.26
C ASN A 66 4.50 -10.76 -2.29
N PHE A 67 5.68 -10.33 -2.71
CA PHE A 67 6.88 -10.35 -1.87
C PHE A 67 7.77 -9.15 -2.16
N LEU A 68 8.55 -8.72 -1.16
CA LEU A 68 9.59 -7.69 -1.28
C LEU A 68 9.10 -6.35 -1.88
N LEU A 69 8.00 -5.80 -1.34
CA LEU A 69 7.61 -4.42 -1.65
C LEU A 69 8.74 -3.45 -1.23
N GLU A 70 9.12 -2.54 -2.12
CA GLU A 70 10.06 -1.44 -1.88
C GLU A 70 9.43 -0.37 -0.97
N LYS A 71 9.17 -0.73 0.29
CA LYS A 71 8.52 0.15 1.27
C LYS A 71 9.24 1.48 1.48
N SER A 72 10.56 1.55 1.26
CA SER A 72 11.32 2.80 1.34
C SER A 72 10.81 3.89 0.40
N ARG A 73 10.25 3.51 -0.76
CA ARG A 73 9.70 4.46 -1.75
C ARG A 73 8.58 5.34 -1.19
N VAL A 74 7.82 4.83 -0.23
CA VAL A 74 6.70 5.59 0.36
C VAL A 74 7.19 6.90 0.99
N VAL A 75 8.39 6.90 1.57
CA VAL A 75 8.91 8.02 2.38
C VAL A 75 10.05 8.78 1.72
N SER A 76 10.75 8.15 0.78
CA SER A 76 11.93 8.70 0.10
C SER A 76 11.90 8.36 -1.38
N LEU A 77 12.04 9.38 -2.21
CA LEU A 77 12.00 9.27 -3.68
C LEU A 77 13.37 9.52 -4.30
N GLY A 78 13.67 8.80 -5.38
CA GLY A 78 14.73 9.16 -6.30
C GLY A 78 14.40 10.45 -7.06
N LYS A 79 15.44 11.19 -7.50
CA LYS A 79 15.25 12.38 -8.33
C LYS A 79 14.49 12.03 -9.61
N ASN A 80 13.49 12.83 -9.97
CA ASN A 80 12.61 12.63 -11.12
C ASN A 80 11.79 11.30 -11.10
N GLU A 81 11.66 10.63 -9.96
CA GLU A 81 10.78 9.47 -9.81
C GLU A 81 9.47 9.85 -9.12
N ARG A 82 8.43 9.02 -9.28
CA ARG A 82 7.19 9.14 -8.50
C ARG A 82 7.19 8.18 -7.31
N ASN A 83 6.33 8.51 -6.35
CA ASN A 83 5.83 7.54 -5.37
C ASN A 83 4.90 6.52 -6.06
N PHE A 84 4.29 5.61 -5.30
CA PHE A 84 3.31 4.67 -5.83
C PHE A 84 2.12 5.37 -6.49
N HIS A 85 1.59 4.78 -7.57
CA HIS A 85 0.55 5.42 -8.39
C HIS A 85 -0.70 5.78 -7.61
N ILE A 86 -1.11 4.94 -6.64
CA ILE A 86 -2.31 5.15 -5.83
C ILE A 86 -2.38 6.54 -5.20
N PHE A 87 -1.26 7.14 -4.80
CA PHE A 87 -1.26 8.48 -4.20
C PHE A 87 -1.69 9.56 -5.21
N TYR A 88 -1.18 9.47 -6.45
CA TYR A 88 -1.51 10.41 -7.52
C TYR A 88 -2.93 10.15 -8.04
N GLN A 89 -3.30 8.87 -8.19
CA GLN A 89 -4.64 8.43 -8.58
C GLN A 89 -5.71 8.91 -7.59
N LEU A 90 -5.47 8.78 -6.28
CA LEU A 90 -6.38 9.31 -5.25
C LEU A 90 -6.57 10.83 -5.38
N ILE A 91 -5.47 11.57 -5.55
CA ILE A 91 -5.54 13.04 -5.66
C ILE A 91 -6.24 13.49 -6.94
N ALA A 92 -6.01 12.79 -8.06
CA ALA A 92 -6.58 13.14 -9.36
C ALA A 92 -8.03 12.69 -9.54
N GLY A 93 -8.41 11.52 -8.99
CA GLY A 93 -9.68 10.86 -9.26
C GLY A 93 -10.75 10.99 -8.16
N ALA A 94 -10.39 11.41 -6.94
CA ALA A 94 -11.36 11.57 -5.86
C ALA A 94 -12.40 12.68 -6.16
N ASP A 95 -13.68 12.37 -5.91
CA ASP A 95 -14.76 13.36 -5.97
C ASP A 95 -14.71 14.34 -4.78
N THR A 96 -15.45 15.44 -4.86
CA THR A 96 -15.43 16.50 -3.83
C THR A 96 -15.72 15.96 -2.43
N HIS A 97 -16.69 15.07 -2.29
CA HIS A 97 -17.05 14.48 -1.00
C HIS A 97 -15.91 13.63 -0.41
N THR A 98 -15.28 12.77 -1.22
CA THR A 98 -14.12 11.97 -0.81
C THR A 98 -12.94 12.86 -0.49
N ARG A 99 -12.72 13.92 -1.27
CA ARG A 99 -11.65 14.90 -1.02
C ARG A 99 -11.81 15.58 0.33
N ASP A 100 -13.01 16.06 0.65
CA ASP A 100 -13.27 16.74 1.92
C ASP A 100 -13.12 15.78 3.10
N ASN A 101 -13.71 14.58 3.01
CA ASN A 101 -13.64 13.58 4.08
C ASN A 101 -12.23 13.03 4.33
N LEU A 102 -11.41 12.94 3.27
CA LEU A 102 -10.05 12.42 3.38
C LEU A 102 -9.00 13.54 3.54
N GLY A 103 -9.40 14.82 3.51
CA GLY A 103 -8.48 15.95 3.55
C GLY A 103 -7.52 15.97 2.35
N ILE A 104 -8.00 15.66 1.14
CA ILE A 104 -7.18 15.58 -0.06
C ILE A 104 -6.89 16.99 -0.61
N SER A 105 -5.61 17.36 -0.62
CA SER A 105 -5.10 18.61 -1.17
C SER A 105 -4.50 18.39 -2.58
N THR A 106 -3.62 19.28 -3.02
CA THR A 106 -2.82 19.14 -4.23
C THR A 106 -1.57 18.29 -3.99
N VAL A 107 -0.94 17.78 -5.06
CA VAL A 107 0.22 16.88 -4.95
C VAL A 107 1.41 17.54 -4.25
N ASP A 108 1.63 18.82 -4.49
CA ASP A 108 2.74 19.62 -3.94
C ASP A 108 2.61 19.92 -2.44
N TYR A 109 1.40 19.79 -1.87
CA TYR A 109 1.16 19.91 -0.43
C TYR A 109 1.78 18.75 0.38
N TYR A 110 1.94 17.57 -0.21
CA TYR A 110 2.38 16.39 0.51
C TYR A 110 3.89 16.18 0.38
N ASN A 111 4.58 16.16 1.52
CA ASN A 111 6.03 15.96 1.60
C ASN A 111 6.48 14.63 0.99
N TYR A 112 5.65 13.59 0.96
CA TYR A 112 6.01 12.31 0.33
C TYR A 112 5.84 12.29 -1.19
N LEU A 113 5.30 13.36 -1.80
CA LEU A 113 5.06 13.47 -3.24
C LEU A 113 5.84 14.61 -3.90
N ASN A 114 6.32 15.59 -3.12
CA ASN A 114 6.98 16.81 -3.65
C ASN A 114 8.53 16.77 -3.63
N GLN A 115 9.15 15.68 -3.18
CA GLN A 115 10.60 15.57 -3.05
C GLN A 115 11.35 15.46 -4.39
N SER A 116 10.71 14.86 -5.40
CA SER A 116 11.41 14.43 -6.61
C SER A 116 11.34 15.43 -7.78
N GLY A 117 10.43 16.41 -7.69
CA GLY A 117 10.08 17.31 -8.80
C GLY A 117 9.25 16.68 -9.91
N CYS A 118 8.82 15.41 -9.77
CA CYS A 118 8.04 14.69 -10.77
C CYS A 118 6.61 14.43 -10.27
N TYR A 119 5.65 15.18 -10.83
CA TYR A 119 4.23 15.12 -10.43
C TYR A 119 3.33 14.38 -11.41
N ARG A 120 3.80 14.17 -12.65
CA ARG A 120 3.08 13.47 -13.72
C ARG A 120 3.99 12.44 -14.34
N ALA A 121 3.45 11.27 -14.68
CA ALA A 121 4.12 10.37 -15.61
C ALA A 121 3.54 10.56 -17.02
N GLU A 122 4.40 10.50 -18.03
CA GLU A 122 3.94 10.54 -19.41
C GLU A 122 3.08 9.30 -19.72
N GLY A 123 1.95 9.52 -20.39
CA GLY A 123 1.05 8.45 -20.82
C GLY A 123 0.10 7.91 -19.73
N THR A 124 0.10 8.49 -18.53
CA THR A 124 -0.83 8.10 -17.46
C THR A 124 -1.99 9.08 -17.34
N ASP A 125 -3.19 8.53 -17.14
CA ASP A 125 -4.37 9.29 -16.71
C ASP A 125 -4.71 8.81 -15.29
N ASP A 126 -4.13 9.47 -14.29
CA ASP A 126 -4.25 9.07 -12.88
C ASP A 126 -5.73 9.06 -12.43
N ALA A 127 -6.60 9.93 -12.99
CA ALA A 127 -8.02 9.96 -12.66
C ALA A 127 -8.78 8.77 -13.24
N LYS A 128 -8.48 8.39 -14.48
CA LYS A 128 -9.04 7.17 -15.09
C LYS A 128 -8.53 5.91 -14.39
N GLU A 129 -7.23 5.83 -14.11
CA GLU A 129 -6.64 4.67 -13.42
C GLU A 129 -7.15 4.53 -11.99
N TYR A 130 -7.53 5.63 -11.33
CA TYR A 130 -8.22 5.59 -10.04
C TYR A 130 -9.55 4.84 -10.14
N ALA A 131 -10.38 5.16 -11.14
CA ALA A 131 -11.66 4.46 -11.36
C ALA A 131 -11.45 2.97 -11.67
N GLU A 132 -10.45 2.64 -12.49
CA GLU A 132 -10.08 1.25 -12.77
C GLU A 132 -9.61 0.50 -11.52
N THR A 133 -8.90 1.19 -10.61
CA THR A 133 -8.45 0.64 -9.33
C THR A 133 -9.62 0.34 -8.40
N LEU A 134 -10.59 1.24 -8.26
CA LEU A 134 -11.81 0.99 -7.47
C LEU A 134 -12.63 -0.17 -8.03
N GLN A 135 -12.80 -0.22 -9.36
CA GLN A 135 -13.46 -1.35 -10.01
C GLN A 135 -12.72 -2.67 -9.76
N ALA A 136 -11.39 -2.66 -9.81
CA ALA A 136 -10.57 -3.84 -9.50
C ALA A 136 -10.77 -4.30 -8.05
N MET A 137 -10.85 -3.37 -7.08
CA MET A 137 -11.16 -3.70 -5.68
C MET A 137 -12.50 -4.44 -5.54
N GLN A 138 -13.55 -3.96 -6.21
CA GLN A 138 -14.87 -4.62 -6.20
C GLN A 138 -14.80 -6.04 -6.78
N VAL A 139 -14.10 -6.22 -7.90
CA VAL A 139 -13.97 -7.54 -8.55
C VAL A 139 -13.26 -8.56 -7.68
N VAL A 140 -12.23 -8.14 -6.93
CA VAL A 140 -11.50 -9.03 -6.02
C VAL A 140 -12.22 -9.22 -4.67
N GLY A 141 -13.43 -8.67 -4.51
CA GLY A 141 -14.28 -8.89 -3.34
C GLY A 141 -14.03 -7.93 -2.17
N ILE A 142 -13.36 -6.80 -2.39
CA ILE A 142 -13.22 -5.75 -1.37
C ILE A 142 -14.50 -4.91 -1.36
N SER A 143 -15.23 -4.96 -0.24
CA SER A 143 -16.46 -4.19 -0.05
C SER A 143 -16.21 -2.68 -0.12
N ASP A 144 -17.23 -1.90 -0.46
CA ASP A 144 -17.11 -0.43 -0.55
C ASP A 144 -16.69 0.19 0.79
N HIS A 145 -17.10 -0.40 1.92
CA HIS A 145 -16.61 -0.01 3.25
C HIS A 145 -15.09 -0.20 3.39
N ASN A 146 -14.57 -1.37 3.00
CA ASN A 146 -13.14 -1.64 3.05
C ASN A 146 -12.37 -0.80 2.04
N GLN A 147 -12.94 -0.48 0.87
CA GLN A 147 -12.35 0.45 -0.09
C GLN A 147 -12.16 1.82 0.55
N LEU A 148 -13.18 2.36 1.22
CA LEU A 148 -13.07 3.63 1.92
C LEU A 148 -11.97 3.59 3.00
N GLN A 149 -11.90 2.51 3.79
CA GLN A 149 -10.83 2.34 4.80
C GLN A 149 -9.43 2.26 4.18
N ILE A 150 -9.28 1.61 3.02
CA ILE A 150 -8.03 1.60 2.26
C ILE A 150 -7.64 3.01 1.86
N LEU A 151 -8.58 3.79 1.28
CA LEU A 151 -8.32 5.17 0.87
C LEU A 151 -8.03 6.09 2.08
N GLN A 152 -8.68 5.86 3.22
CA GLN A 152 -8.38 6.53 4.49
C GLN A 152 -6.92 6.29 4.91
N LEU A 153 -6.44 5.04 4.84
CA LEU A 153 -5.04 4.72 5.14
C LEU A 153 -4.05 5.37 4.16
N VAL A 154 -4.38 5.40 2.86
CA VAL A 154 -3.57 6.07 1.84
C VAL A 154 -3.47 7.57 2.15
N SER A 155 -4.59 8.23 2.46
CA SER A 155 -4.59 9.64 2.83
C SER A 155 -3.86 9.91 4.15
N ALA A 156 -4.05 9.05 5.16
CA ALA A 156 -3.38 9.17 6.45
C ALA A 156 -1.85 9.12 6.28
N ILE A 157 -1.34 8.24 5.42
CA ILE A 157 0.09 8.16 5.09
C ILE A 157 0.61 9.47 4.52
N LEU A 158 -0.13 10.10 3.61
CA LEU A 158 0.24 11.39 3.04
C LEU A 158 0.29 12.50 4.11
N HIS A 159 -0.72 12.58 4.98
CA HIS A 159 -0.76 13.58 6.05
C HIS A 159 0.30 13.35 7.12
N ILE A 160 0.62 12.09 7.48
CA ILE A 160 1.70 11.78 8.41
C ILE A 160 3.04 12.31 7.86
N GLY A 161 3.26 12.23 6.54
CA GLY A 161 4.47 12.77 5.90
C GLY A 161 4.65 14.28 6.07
N ASN A 162 3.57 15.02 6.31
CA ASN A 162 3.62 16.46 6.53
C ASN A 162 4.05 16.85 7.95
N ILE A 163 4.02 15.91 8.90
CA ILE A 163 4.51 16.14 10.26
C ILE A 163 6.02 16.38 10.20
N SER A 164 6.44 17.56 10.64
CA SER A 164 7.84 17.97 10.70
C SER A 164 8.25 18.28 12.13
N PHE A 165 9.56 18.19 12.39
CA PHE A 165 10.12 18.31 13.73
C PHE A 165 11.10 19.49 13.82
N SER A 166 11.14 20.13 14.97
CA SER A 166 12.16 21.10 15.38
C SER A 166 12.89 20.58 16.62
N GLU A 167 14.11 21.05 16.83
CA GLU A 167 14.89 20.71 18.01
C GLU A 167 14.62 21.72 19.13
N HIS A 168 14.33 21.22 20.32
CA HIS A 168 14.23 22.00 21.55
C HIS A 168 14.91 21.24 22.68
N GLN A 169 15.97 21.81 23.26
CA GLN A 169 16.76 21.18 24.33
C GLN A 169 17.27 19.76 23.98
N ASN A 170 17.78 19.57 22.75
CA ASN A 170 18.23 18.27 22.18
C ASN A 170 17.11 17.25 21.89
N TYR A 171 15.84 17.61 22.08
CA TYR A 171 14.71 16.72 21.83
C TYR A 171 13.86 17.20 20.65
N ALA A 172 13.23 16.25 19.97
CA ALA A 172 12.29 16.53 18.90
C ALA A 172 10.98 17.11 19.46
N CYS A 173 10.52 18.19 18.85
CA CYS A 173 9.18 18.73 19.04
C CYS A 173 8.49 18.81 17.68
N VAL A 174 7.21 18.46 17.63
CA VAL A 174 6.39 18.67 16.41
C VAL A 174 6.28 20.18 16.14
N ARG A 175 6.56 20.61 14.90
CA ARG A 175 6.60 22.04 14.55
C ARG A 175 5.23 22.71 14.60
N SER A 176 4.19 22.00 14.19
CA SER A 176 2.80 22.44 14.27
C SER A 176 1.91 21.24 14.57
N ASP A 177 1.13 21.35 15.64
CA ASP A 177 0.19 20.33 16.07
C ASP A 177 -1.03 20.23 15.12
N ASP A 178 -1.21 21.19 14.20
CA ASP A 178 -2.27 21.16 13.18
C ASP A 178 -2.07 19.97 12.23
N TYR A 179 -0.82 19.63 11.91
CA TYR A 179 -0.49 18.47 11.06
C TYR A 179 -0.78 17.12 11.72
N LEU A 180 -1.12 17.10 13.01
CA LEU A 180 -1.54 15.89 13.73
C LEU A 180 -3.04 15.61 13.59
N GLN A 181 -3.84 16.62 13.25
CA GLN A 181 -5.31 16.53 13.29
C GLN A 181 -5.87 15.59 12.21
N PHE A 182 -5.42 15.72 10.96
CA PHE A 182 -5.87 14.81 9.90
C PHE A 182 -5.43 13.36 10.14
N PRO A 183 -4.16 13.05 10.48
CA PRO A 183 -3.77 11.70 10.86
C PRO A 183 -4.59 11.13 12.03
N ALA A 184 -4.86 11.93 13.06
CA ALA A 184 -5.69 11.55 14.20
C ALA A 184 -7.11 11.19 13.77
N TYR A 185 -7.76 12.06 12.99
CA TYR A 185 -9.10 11.84 12.45
C TYR A 185 -9.19 10.58 11.58
N LEU A 186 -8.28 10.42 10.62
CA LEU A 186 -8.31 9.31 9.65
C LEU A 186 -8.02 7.95 10.28
N LEU A 187 -7.21 7.91 11.34
CA LEU A 187 -6.83 6.67 12.03
C LEU A 187 -7.67 6.37 13.26
N GLY A 188 -8.58 7.28 13.66
CA GLY A 188 -9.35 7.15 14.90
C GLY A 188 -8.46 7.20 16.15
N LEU A 189 -7.40 8.02 16.11
CA LEU A 189 -6.45 8.24 17.20
C LEU A 189 -6.58 9.66 17.75
N THR A 190 -5.93 9.95 18.88
CA THR A 190 -5.78 11.33 19.37
C THR A 190 -4.48 11.95 18.85
N ALA A 191 -4.46 13.27 18.67
CA ALA A 191 -3.26 13.99 18.24
C ALA A 191 -2.12 13.81 19.24
N GLU A 192 -2.43 13.77 20.54
CA GLU A 192 -1.49 13.53 21.63
C GLU A 192 -0.87 12.14 21.55
N ALA A 193 -1.67 11.10 21.26
CA ALA A 193 -1.15 9.74 21.13
C ALA A 193 -0.19 9.61 19.93
N ILE A 194 -0.51 10.28 18.81
CA ILE A 194 0.39 10.34 17.65
C ILE A 194 1.68 11.06 18.02
N LYS A 195 1.57 12.24 18.64
CA LYS A 195 2.71 13.07 19.06
C LYS A 195 3.64 12.33 20.01
N GLU A 196 3.10 11.71 21.05
CA GLU A 196 3.85 10.86 21.97
C GLU A 196 4.57 9.76 21.19
N LYS A 197 3.83 8.98 20.38
CA LYS A 197 4.38 7.84 19.65
C LYS A 197 5.54 8.18 18.72
N ILE A 198 5.55 9.36 18.09
CA ILE A 198 6.59 9.77 17.14
C ILE A 198 7.72 10.58 17.79
N THR A 199 7.58 11.02 19.05
CA THR A 199 8.60 11.79 19.77
C THR A 199 9.19 11.05 20.97
N THR A 200 8.64 9.89 21.36
CA THR A 200 9.14 9.08 22.47
C THR A 200 9.34 7.63 22.08
N ARG A 201 10.20 6.92 22.84
CA ARG A 201 10.37 5.48 22.77
C ARG A 201 10.30 4.89 24.18
N LYS A 202 9.46 3.88 24.36
CA LYS A 202 9.40 3.05 25.56
C LYS A 202 10.60 2.10 25.63
N LEU A 203 11.33 2.17 26.73
CA LEU A 203 12.38 1.22 27.08
C LEU A 203 11.90 0.34 28.23
N GLU A 204 11.82 -0.97 27.97
CA GLU A 204 11.67 -1.97 29.03
C GLU A 204 13.07 -2.31 29.57
N SER A 205 13.36 -1.88 30.80
CA SER A 205 14.52 -2.34 31.55
C SER A 205 14.11 -3.49 32.46
N LYS A 206 14.86 -4.60 32.43
CA LYS A 206 14.70 -5.70 33.37
C LYS A 206 15.85 -5.65 34.36
N TRP A 207 15.56 -5.22 35.58
CA TRP A 207 16.50 -5.32 36.70
C TRP A 207 15.99 -6.39 37.66
N GLY A 208 16.60 -7.57 37.63
CA GLY A 208 16.15 -8.71 38.45
C GLY A 208 14.78 -9.25 38.01
N LYS A 209 13.80 -9.29 38.93
CA LYS A 209 12.42 -9.76 38.65
C LYS A 209 11.44 -8.63 38.30
N GLU A 210 11.84 -7.37 38.44
CA GLU A 210 10.99 -6.23 38.16
C GLU A 210 11.21 -5.72 36.73
N LYS A 211 10.10 -5.31 36.11
CA LYS A 211 10.09 -4.65 34.81
C LYS A 211 9.81 -3.17 35.05
N GLU A 212 10.73 -2.32 34.65
CA GLU A 212 10.51 -0.87 34.62
C GLU A 212 10.34 -0.43 33.16
N GLU A 213 9.30 0.35 32.89
CA GLU A 213 9.09 1.02 31.60
C GLU A 213 9.47 2.50 31.75
N ILE A 214 10.40 2.95 30.92
CA ILE A 214 10.87 4.35 30.91
C ILE A 214 10.61 4.94 29.52
N ASP A 215 9.95 6.09 29.48
CA ASP A 215 9.77 6.88 28.26
C ASP A 215 11.01 7.73 27.99
N VAL A 216 11.66 7.47 26.85
CA VAL A 216 12.82 8.23 26.39
C VAL A 216 12.40 9.16 25.26
N GLN A 217 12.67 10.45 25.41
CA GLN A 217 12.46 11.44 24.36
C GLN A 217 13.47 11.25 23.21
N LEU A 218 12.97 11.36 21.98
CA LEU A 218 13.75 11.20 20.76
C LEU A 218 14.37 12.53 20.33
N ASN A 219 15.52 12.47 19.66
CA ASN A 219 16.03 13.61 18.90
C ASN A 219 15.31 13.73 17.54
N VAL A 220 15.55 14.82 16.80
CA VAL A 220 14.86 15.10 15.52
C VAL A 220 15.04 13.98 14.50
N GLU A 221 16.26 13.45 14.34
CA GLU A 221 16.55 12.39 13.39
C GLU A 221 15.81 11.09 13.75
N GLN A 222 15.79 10.73 15.02
CA GLN A 222 15.07 9.57 15.54
C GLN A 222 13.55 9.71 15.38
N ALA A 223 13.00 10.91 15.58
CA ALA A 223 11.57 11.19 15.39
C ALA A 223 11.17 11.07 13.91
N VAL A 224 11.99 11.61 12.99
CA VAL A 224 11.83 11.42 11.53
C VAL A 224 11.87 9.94 11.17
N TYR A 225 12.88 9.21 11.67
CA TYR A 225 12.99 7.77 11.43
C TYR A 225 11.76 7.01 11.95
N THR A 226 11.25 7.38 13.12
CA THR A 226 10.08 6.74 13.75
C THR A 226 8.81 6.98 12.94
N ARG A 227 8.55 8.23 12.53
CA ARG A 227 7.46 8.60 11.62
C ARG A 227 7.52 7.79 10.33
N ASP A 228 8.69 7.76 9.69
CA ASP A 228 8.87 7.06 8.42
C ASP A 228 8.78 5.54 8.57
N ALA A 229 9.29 4.98 9.67
CA ALA A 229 9.16 3.56 9.99
C ALA A 229 7.69 3.16 10.17
N TRP A 230 6.90 4.01 10.84
CA TRP A 230 5.46 3.81 11.01
C TRP A 230 4.73 3.81 9.67
N VAL A 231 4.97 4.80 8.82
CA VAL A 231 4.40 4.89 7.47
C VAL A 231 4.77 3.68 6.61
N LYS A 232 6.05 3.29 6.59
CA LYS A 232 6.52 2.09 5.88
C LYS A 232 5.81 0.83 6.35
N ALA A 233 5.57 0.69 7.65
CA ALA A 233 4.86 -0.45 8.21
C ALA A 233 3.38 -0.44 7.81
N MET A 234 2.70 0.72 7.88
CA MET A 234 1.31 0.87 7.46
C MET A 234 1.13 0.49 5.98
N TYR A 235 1.94 1.06 5.09
CA TYR A 235 1.85 0.79 3.66
C TYR A 235 2.15 -0.67 3.33
N SER A 236 3.16 -1.26 3.98
CA SER A 236 3.48 -2.68 3.81
C SER A 236 2.31 -3.58 4.24
N LYS A 237 1.68 -3.30 5.38
CA LYS A 237 0.52 -4.08 5.86
C LYS A 237 -0.71 -3.88 4.98
N LEU A 238 -0.92 -2.68 4.46
CA LEU A 238 -1.97 -2.41 3.48
C LEU A 238 -1.75 -3.22 2.21
N PHE A 239 -0.53 -3.23 1.66
CA PHE A 239 -0.21 -4.00 0.47
C PHE A 239 -0.34 -5.52 0.69
N ASP A 240 0.09 -6.02 1.85
CA ASP A 240 -0.10 -7.42 2.25
C ASP A 240 -1.60 -7.77 2.32
N PHE A 241 -2.44 -6.87 2.83
CA PHE A 241 -3.89 -7.03 2.85
C PHE A 241 -4.46 -7.11 1.43
N LEU A 242 -4.05 -6.23 0.51
CA LEU A 242 -4.52 -6.27 -0.89
C LEU A 242 -4.11 -7.56 -1.61
N GLY A 243 -2.88 -8.04 -1.38
CA GLY A 243 -2.43 -9.35 -1.85
C GLY A 243 -3.17 -10.51 -1.19
N GLY A 244 -3.55 -10.36 0.08
CA GLY A 244 -4.37 -11.29 0.85
C GLY A 244 -5.81 -11.40 0.36
N SER A 245 -6.47 -10.28 0.09
CA SER A 245 -7.82 -10.22 -0.48
C SER A 245 -7.86 -10.82 -1.89
N SER A 246 -6.77 -10.69 -2.65
CA SER A 246 -6.59 -11.40 -3.93
C SER A 246 -6.48 -12.93 -3.80
N LYS A 247 -6.34 -13.49 -2.58
CA LYS A 247 -6.35 -14.95 -2.32
C LYS A 247 -7.76 -15.55 -2.38
N MET A 248 -8.79 -14.76 -2.73
CA MET A 248 -10.18 -15.22 -2.82
C MET A 248 -10.44 -16.35 -3.82
N ILE A 249 -9.48 -16.75 -4.67
CA ILE A 249 -9.56 -17.99 -5.46
C ILE A 249 -9.09 -19.20 -4.62
N GLN A 250 -9.57 -19.30 -3.38
CA GLN A 250 -9.52 -20.54 -2.61
C GLN A 250 -10.86 -21.27 -2.76
N LEU A 251 -11.29 -21.49 -4.01
CA LEU A 251 -12.42 -22.37 -4.26
C LEU A 251 -11.95 -23.83 -4.11
N LEU A 252 -12.48 -24.43 -3.05
CA LEU A 252 -12.64 -25.86 -2.78
C LEU A 252 -11.45 -26.59 -2.11
N GLN A 253 -11.57 -26.67 -0.77
CA GLN A 253 -11.54 -27.89 0.04
C GLN A 253 -10.89 -29.13 -0.59
N ARG A 254 -9.82 -29.62 0.05
CA ARG A 254 -9.48 -31.06 0.22
C ARG A 254 -9.58 -32.01 -0.99
N GLN A 255 -9.58 -31.55 -2.23
CA GLN A 255 -9.37 -32.43 -3.38
C GLN A 255 -7.89 -32.60 -3.65
N GLU A 256 -7.49 -33.83 -3.99
CA GLU A 256 -6.10 -34.21 -4.27
C GLU A 256 -5.52 -33.33 -5.39
N LYS A 257 -4.66 -32.38 -4.98
CA LYS A 257 -3.88 -31.54 -5.88
C LYS A 257 -3.07 -32.44 -6.80
N THR A 258 -3.21 -32.27 -8.11
CA THR A 258 -2.45 -33.09 -9.07
C THR A 258 -1.23 -32.35 -9.60
N VAL A 259 -1.38 -31.09 -10.04
CA VAL A 259 -0.28 -30.28 -10.60
C VAL A 259 -0.43 -28.80 -10.20
N ILE A 260 0.69 -28.16 -9.85
CA ILE A 260 0.78 -26.72 -9.57
C ILE A 260 1.68 -26.07 -10.63
N CYS A 261 1.14 -25.13 -11.40
CA CYS A 261 1.96 -24.26 -12.25
C CYS A 261 2.35 -23.01 -11.46
N LYS A 262 3.63 -22.65 -11.51
CA LYS A 262 4.22 -21.54 -10.77
C LYS A 262 4.79 -20.52 -11.74
N VAL A 263 4.25 -19.30 -11.71
CA VAL A 263 4.72 -18.19 -12.54
C VAL A 263 5.36 -17.15 -11.64
N TYR A 264 6.64 -16.89 -11.87
CA TYR A 264 7.40 -15.87 -11.16
C TYR A 264 7.51 -14.62 -12.02
N ILE A 265 7.09 -13.48 -11.47
CA ILE A 265 7.30 -12.17 -12.06
C ILE A 265 8.18 -11.41 -11.08
N ILE A 266 9.45 -11.30 -11.43
CA ILE A 266 10.49 -10.65 -10.61
C ILE A 266 10.73 -9.26 -11.18
N VAL A 267 10.94 -8.29 -10.29
CA VAL A 267 11.37 -6.94 -10.66
C VAL A 267 12.76 -7.00 -11.31
N GLY A 268 12.87 -6.50 -12.53
CA GLY A 268 14.14 -6.27 -13.25
C GLY A 268 14.56 -4.81 -13.21
#